data_AF-A0AA44DK55-F1
#
_entry.id   AF-A0AA44DK55-F1
#
_cell.length_a   1.000
_cell.length_b   1.000
_cell.length_c   1.000
_cell.angle_alpha   90.00
_cell.angle_beta   90.00
_cell.angle_gamma   90.00
#
_symmetry.space_group_name_H-M   'P 1'
#
loop_
_entity.id
_entity.type
_entity.pdbx_description
1 polymer ?
#
loop_
_entity_poly.entity_id
_entity_poly.type
_entity_poly.pdbx_seq_one_letter_code
_entity_poly.pdbx_strand_id
1 'polypeptide(L)'
;MSFKKLSIVFAITLILFTSNMSFSHSLSASAPVPISNRFIKDLELIDNNMYLLIKYVAAGNYKEDKVEKDIKFIEAAINTLTAETSKLPQRDNDVILSMQSILNYYKISLSRLKSYFETKDPDNLIDAIVSFSSGYDSSNKLRQIIGGAGK
;
A
#
# COMPACT_ATOMS: atom_id res chain seq x y z
N MET A 1 -18.25 -52.39 38.60
CA MET A 1 -18.27 -50.93 38.82
C MET A 1 -18.98 -50.29 37.62
N SER A 2 -20.10 -49.64 37.88
CA SER A 2 -21.24 -49.45 36.97
C SER A 2 -20.91 -48.80 35.61
N PHE A 3 -21.36 -49.43 34.51
CA PHE A 3 -21.37 -48.88 33.13
C PHE A 3 -21.92 -47.44 33.06
N LYS A 4 -22.78 -47.05 34.02
CA LYS A 4 -23.27 -45.67 34.15
C LYS A 4 -22.15 -44.66 34.39
N LYS A 5 -21.12 -45.01 35.17
CA LYS A 5 -19.97 -44.13 35.44
C LYS A 5 -19.09 -43.94 34.19
N LEU A 6 -18.93 -45.00 33.39
CA LEU A 6 -18.17 -44.95 32.13
C LEU A 6 -18.89 -44.09 31.07
N SER A 7 -20.21 -44.21 30.98
CA SER A 7 -21.04 -43.40 30.08
C SER A 7 -20.97 -41.90 30.38
N ILE A 8 -20.88 -41.52 31.66
CA ILE A 8 -20.77 -40.11 32.07
C ILE A 8 -19.41 -39.55 31.67
N VAL A 9 -18.32 -40.30 31.88
CA VAL A 9 -16.97 -39.88 31.45
C VAL A 9 -16.92 -39.71 29.94
N PHE A 10 -17.53 -40.63 29.19
CA PHE A 10 -17.57 -40.55 27.74
C PHE A 10 -18.36 -39.33 27.25
N ALA A 11 -19.51 -39.03 27.87
CA ALA A 11 -20.32 -37.85 27.53
C ALA A 11 -19.59 -36.53 27.82
N ILE A 12 -18.90 -36.42 28.96
CA ILE A 12 -18.10 -35.23 29.31
C ILE A 12 -16.96 -35.05 28.28
N THR A 13 -16.29 -36.14 27.90
CA THR A 13 -15.22 -36.09 26.91
C THR A 13 -15.73 -35.65 25.54
N LEU A 14 -16.91 -36.14 25.13
CA LEU A 14 -17.54 -35.78 23.85
C LEU A 14 -17.94 -34.31 23.81
N ILE A 15 -18.51 -33.80 24.91
CA ILE A 15 -18.90 -32.38 25.03
C ILE A 15 -17.66 -31.49 24.95
N LEU A 16 -16.55 -31.84 25.63
CA LEU A 16 -15.30 -31.09 25.53
C LEU A 16 -14.69 -31.13 24.12
N PHE A 17 -14.91 -32.21 23.38
CA PHE A 17 -14.43 -32.37 21.99
C PHE A 17 -15.28 -31.53 21.01
N THR A 18 -16.61 -31.51 21.15
CA THR A 18 -17.49 -30.72 20.28
C THR A 18 -17.52 -29.23 20.63
N SER A 19 -17.29 -28.87 21.90
CA SER A 19 -17.20 -27.46 22.35
C SER A 19 -15.95 -26.75 21.81
N ASN A 20 -14.94 -27.51 21.35
CA ASN A 20 -13.76 -26.96 20.68
C ASN A 20 -13.91 -26.85 19.14
N MET A 21 -15.05 -27.25 18.56
CA MET A 21 -15.31 -27.11 17.12
C MET A 21 -15.84 -25.73 16.73
N SER A 22 -15.18 -24.67 17.22
CA SER A 22 -15.29 -23.32 16.62
C SER A 22 -14.20 -23.06 15.58
N PHE A 23 -13.38 -24.06 15.23
CA PHE A 23 -12.18 -23.86 14.41
C PHE A 23 -12.28 -24.43 12.99
N SER A 24 -13.37 -24.18 12.28
CA SER A 24 -13.44 -24.56 10.85
C SER A 24 -14.17 -23.58 9.94
N HIS A 25 -14.54 -22.39 10.42
CA HIS A 25 -15.02 -21.31 9.55
C HIS A 25 -13.89 -20.44 8.96
N SER A 26 -12.62 -20.71 9.28
CA SER A 26 -11.46 -20.06 8.65
C SER A 26 -10.77 -20.91 7.56
N LEU A 27 -11.22 -22.14 7.32
CA LEU A 27 -10.57 -23.10 6.42
C LEU A 27 -11.15 -23.12 4.99
N SER A 28 -12.13 -22.27 4.70
CA SER A 28 -12.73 -22.09 3.37
C SER A 28 -12.70 -20.64 2.90
N ALA A 29 -11.78 -19.83 3.42
CA ALA A 29 -11.30 -18.71 2.64
C ALA A 29 -10.24 -19.28 1.68
N SER A 30 -10.64 -19.59 0.44
CA SER A 30 -9.65 -19.63 -0.65
C SER A 30 -8.79 -18.39 -0.49
N ALA A 31 -7.48 -18.54 -0.32
CA ALA A 31 -6.57 -17.41 -0.23
C ALA A 31 -6.97 -16.42 -1.33
N PRO A 32 -7.35 -15.17 -1.00
CA PRO A 32 -7.81 -14.24 -2.01
C PRO A 32 -6.72 -14.17 -3.07
N VAL A 33 -7.11 -14.38 -4.34
CA VAL A 33 -6.21 -14.25 -5.49
C VAL A 33 -5.42 -12.96 -5.28
N PRO A 34 -4.07 -13.01 -5.22
CA PRO A 34 -3.30 -11.90 -4.72
C PRO A 34 -3.52 -10.70 -5.63
N ILE A 35 -4.23 -9.70 -5.11
CA ILE A 35 -4.28 -8.35 -5.66
C ILE A 35 -2.87 -7.72 -5.69
N SER A 36 -1.84 -8.39 -5.15
CA SER A 36 -0.62 -7.73 -4.74
C SER A 36 0.40 -7.39 -5.83
N ASN A 37 0.61 -8.17 -6.90
CA ASN A 37 1.82 -7.94 -7.70
C ASN A 37 1.73 -6.74 -8.66
N ARG A 38 0.60 -6.54 -9.34
CA ARG A 38 0.47 -5.46 -10.34
C ARG A 38 0.47 -4.08 -9.69
N PHE A 39 -0.43 -3.85 -8.72
CA PHE A 39 -0.55 -2.55 -8.06
C PHE A 39 0.73 -2.14 -7.32
N ILE A 40 1.44 -3.12 -6.74
CA ILE A 40 2.72 -2.86 -6.07
C ILE A 40 3.84 -2.54 -7.07
N LYS A 41 3.87 -3.21 -8.23
CA LYS A 41 4.82 -2.87 -9.31
C LYS A 41 4.55 -1.49 -9.90
N ASP A 42 3.28 -1.15 -10.12
CA ASP A 42 2.90 0.17 -10.62
C ASP A 42 3.24 1.26 -9.59
N LEU A 43 3.07 0.98 -8.30
CA LEU A 43 3.51 1.86 -7.23
C LEU A 43 5.05 1.99 -7.20
N GLU A 44 5.79 0.90 -7.33
CA GLU A 44 7.26 0.90 -7.38
C GLU A 44 7.79 1.70 -8.59
N LEU A 45 7.11 1.63 -9.74
CA LEU A 45 7.41 2.47 -10.89
C LEU A 45 7.28 3.95 -10.52
N ILE A 46 6.19 4.34 -9.85
CA ILE A 46 5.97 5.72 -9.42
C ILE A 46 7.06 6.15 -8.42
N ASP A 47 7.35 5.31 -7.42
CA ASP A 47 8.38 5.57 -6.40
C ASP A 47 9.73 5.88 -7.04
N ASN A 48 10.16 5.03 -7.97
CA ASN A 48 11.45 5.16 -8.63
C ASN A 48 11.52 6.42 -9.50
N ASN A 49 10.45 6.75 -10.23
CA ASN A 49 10.41 7.96 -11.05
C ASN A 49 10.38 9.22 -10.18
N MET A 50 9.62 9.22 -9.08
CA MET A 50 9.62 10.31 -8.10
C MET A 50 11.00 10.51 -7.48
N TYR A 51 11.67 9.43 -7.06
CA TYR A 51 13.01 9.48 -6.49
C TYR A 51 14.01 10.11 -7.48
N LEU A 52 14.01 9.65 -8.73
CA LEU A 52 14.89 10.16 -9.78
C LEU A 52 14.60 11.64 -10.08
N LEU A 53 13.33 12.02 -10.14
CA LEU A 53 12.92 13.40 -10.36
C LEU A 53 13.41 14.32 -9.23
N ILE A 54 13.10 13.98 -7.98
CA ILE A 54 13.52 14.76 -6.81
C ILE A 54 15.04 14.90 -6.75
N LYS A 55 15.76 13.80 -6.95
CA LYS A 55 17.23 13.80 -6.97
C LYS A 55 17.78 14.68 -8.09
N TYR A 56 17.18 14.62 -9.27
CA TYR A 56 17.60 15.43 -10.42
C TYR A 56 17.40 16.92 -10.18
N VAL A 57 16.27 17.30 -9.57
CA VAL A 57 15.99 18.71 -9.22
C VAL A 57 16.90 19.19 -8.09
N ALA A 58 17.08 18.40 -7.04
CA ALA A 58 17.93 18.73 -5.91
C ALA A 58 19.41 18.90 -6.29
N ALA A 59 19.87 18.24 -7.36
CA ALA A 59 21.23 18.42 -7.89
C ALA A 59 21.46 19.81 -8.55
N GLY A 60 20.39 20.57 -8.82
CA GLY A 60 20.45 21.95 -9.29
C GLY A 60 20.85 22.15 -10.77
N ASN A 61 21.26 21.09 -11.48
CA ASN A 61 21.66 21.13 -12.89
C ASN A 61 20.60 20.53 -13.83
N TYR A 62 19.34 20.81 -13.56
CA TYR A 62 18.21 20.26 -14.30
C TYR A 62 17.81 21.12 -15.51
N LYS A 63 17.17 20.48 -16.49
CA LYS A 63 16.48 21.18 -17.58
C LYS A 63 14.98 21.19 -17.30
N GLU A 64 14.36 22.37 -17.29
CA GLU A 64 12.96 22.55 -16.92
C GLU A 64 12.00 21.79 -17.85
N ASP A 65 12.29 21.74 -19.16
CA ASP A 65 11.51 20.98 -20.14
C ASP A 65 11.48 19.46 -19.86
N LYS A 66 12.64 18.90 -19.48
CA LYS A 66 12.76 17.51 -19.07
C LYS A 66 11.98 17.27 -17.78
N VAL A 67 12.12 18.16 -16.80
CA VAL A 67 11.41 18.04 -15.52
C VAL A 67 9.90 18.10 -15.72
N GLU A 68 9.39 19.02 -16.55
CA GLU A 68 7.97 19.12 -16.86
C GLU A 68 7.44 17.83 -17.49
N LYS A 69 8.20 17.23 -18.41
CA LYS A 69 7.85 15.95 -19.02
C LYS A 69 7.81 14.81 -17.98
N ASP A 70 8.81 14.74 -17.12
CA ASP A 70 8.90 13.72 -16.07
C ASP A 70 7.74 13.87 -15.07
N ILE A 71 7.40 15.11 -14.68
CA ILE A 71 6.22 15.41 -13.84
C ILE A 71 4.94 14.89 -14.50
N LYS A 72 4.67 15.25 -15.76
CA LYS A 72 3.46 14.82 -16.48
C LYS A 72 3.35 13.30 -16.57
N PHE A 73 4.46 12.62 -16.83
CA PHE A 73 4.50 11.16 -16.85
C PHE A 73 4.10 10.57 -15.50
N ILE A 74 4.67 11.08 -14.41
CA ILE A 74 4.37 10.59 -13.06
C ILE A 74 2.91 10.90 -12.68
N GLU A 75 2.40 12.09 -12.99
CA GLU A 75 1.00 12.44 -12.74
C GLU A 75 0.03 11.48 -13.46
N ALA A 76 0.33 11.13 -14.71
CA ALA A 76 -0.47 10.16 -15.46
C ALA A 76 -0.43 8.76 -14.81
N ALA A 77 0.74 8.31 -14.36
CA ALA A 77 0.90 7.04 -13.65
C ALA A 77 0.12 7.03 -12.33
N ILE A 78 0.23 8.10 -11.54
CA ILE A 78 -0.51 8.27 -10.28
C ILE A 78 -2.02 8.24 -10.53
N ASN A 79 -2.51 8.98 -11.53
CA ASN A 79 -3.94 9.07 -11.83
C ASN A 79 -4.49 7.72 -12.30
N THR A 80 -3.72 7.00 -13.13
CA THR A 80 -4.04 5.63 -13.56
C THR A 80 -4.17 4.72 -12.34
N LEU A 81 -3.14 4.67 -11.49
CA LEU A 81 -3.14 3.80 -10.32
C LEU A 81 -4.26 4.16 -9.32
N THR A 82 -4.52 5.46 -9.13
CA THR A 82 -5.65 5.94 -8.30
C THR A 82 -6.99 5.40 -8.84
N ALA A 83 -7.21 5.50 -10.15
CA ALA A 83 -8.46 5.09 -10.79
C ALA A 83 -8.64 3.57 -10.83
N GLU A 84 -7.55 2.81 -10.87
CA GLU A 84 -7.62 1.36 -10.84
C GLU A 84 -7.82 0.82 -9.42
N THR A 85 -7.17 1.44 -8.43
CA THR A 85 -7.27 1.03 -7.02
C THR A 85 -8.64 1.35 -6.44
N SER A 86 -9.29 2.42 -6.87
CA SER A 86 -10.67 2.75 -6.47
C SER A 86 -11.72 1.74 -6.96
N LYS A 87 -11.37 0.89 -7.93
CA LYS A 87 -12.25 -0.18 -8.46
C LYS A 87 -12.09 -1.51 -7.71
N LEU A 88 -11.17 -1.60 -6.76
CA LEU A 88 -11.03 -2.79 -5.91
C LEU A 88 -12.30 -2.99 -5.06
N PRO A 89 -12.65 -4.25 -4.75
CA PRO A 89 -13.85 -4.52 -3.98
C PRO A 89 -13.69 -4.03 -2.54
N GLN A 90 -14.81 -3.71 -1.89
CA GLN A 90 -14.83 -3.10 -0.55
C GLN A 90 -14.15 -3.95 0.54
N ARG A 91 -14.01 -5.26 0.34
CA ARG A 91 -13.23 -6.14 1.23
C ARG A 91 -11.74 -5.76 1.31
N ASP A 92 -11.24 -5.06 0.30
CA ASP A 92 -9.84 -4.61 0.20
C ASP A 92 -9.70 -3.12 0.58
N ASN A 93 -10.67 -2.55 1.31
CA ASN A 93 -10.73 -1.13 1.65
C ASN A 93 -9.45 -0.60 2.30
N ASP A 94 -8.80 -1.37 3.18
CA ASP A 94 -7.55 -0.94 3.82
C ASP A 94 -6.42 -0.76 2.80
N VAL A 95 -6.37 -1.61 1.77
CA VAL A 95 -5.42 -1.49 0.66
C VAL A 95 -5.75 -0.27 -0.19
N ILE A 96 -7.03 -0.05 -0.48
CA ILE A 96 -7.52 1.12 -1.24
C ILE A 96 -7.09 2.41 -0.53
N LEU A 97 -7.40 2.53 0.77
CA LEU A 97 -7.09 3.71 1.57
C LEU A 97 -5.58 3.94 1.69
N SER A 98 -4.81 2.87 1.92
CA SER A 98 -3.35 2.95 1.99
C SER A 98 -2.75 3.45 0.67
N MET A 99 -3.19 2.87 -0.44
CA MET A 99 -2.70 3.24 -1.77
C MET A 99 -3.08 4.68 -2.13
N GLN A 100 -4.32 5.09 -1.87
CA GLN A 100 -4.75 6.47 -2.09
C GLN A 100 -3.97 7.47 -1.24
N SER A 101 -3.69 7.13 0.03
CA SER A 101 -2.87 7.98 0.91
C SER A 101 -1.45 8.18 0.35
N ILE A 102 -0.78 7.09 -0.05
CA ILE A 102 0.55 7.15 -0.66
C ILE A 102 0.54 7.99 -1.94
N LEU A 103 -0.42 7.74 -2.83
CA LEU A 103 -0.53 8.47 -4.09
C LEU A 103 -0.80 9.97 -3.87
N ASN A 104 -1.54 10.33 -2.82
CA ASN A 104 -1.77 11.73 -2.47
C ASN A 104 -0.50 12.42 -1.97
N TYR A 105 0.36 11.75 -1.20
CA TYR A 105 1.68 12.31 -0.86
C TYR A 105 2.51 12.64 -2.10
N TYR A 106 2.48 11.78 -3.12
CA TYR A 106 3.18 12.04 -4.38
C TYR A 106 2.56 13.19 -5.17
N LYS A 107 1.22 13.32 -5.20
CA LYS A 107 0.56 14.50 -5.78
C LYS A 107 0.97 15.79 -5.08
N ILE A 108 1.02 15.80 -3.75
CA ILE A 108 1.47 16.96 -2.97
C ILE A 108 2.92 17.29 -3.32
N SER A 109 3.79 16.29 -3.37
CA SER A 109 5.19 16.46 -3.73
C SER A 109 5.35 17.10 -5.12
N LEU A 110 4.65 16.59 -6.14
CA LEU A 110 4.68 17.15 -7.49
C LEU A 110 4.11 18.57 -7.55
N SER A 111 3.03 18.85 -6.81
CA SER A 111 2.45 20.19 -6.71
C SER A 111 3.45 21.19 -6.13
N ARG A 112 4.13 20.83 -5.05
CA ARG A 112 5.18 21.65 -4.43
C ARG A 112 6.37 21.85 -5.35
N LEU A 113 6.76 20.82 -6.10
CA LEU A 113 7.82 20.91 -7.09
C LEU A 113 7.46 21.90 -8.22
N LYS A 114 6.21 21.88 -8.70
CA LYS A 114 5.70 22.88 -9.65
C LYS A 114 5.78 24.29 -9.08
N SER A 115 5.30 24.49 -7.84
CA SER A 115 5.39 25.79 -7.16
C SER A 115 6.84 26.26 -7.02
N TYR A 116 7.79 25.36 -6.71
CA TYR A 116 9.21 25.70 -6.70
C TYR A 116 9.71 26.22 -8.06
N PHE A 117 9.27 25.64 -9.18
CA PHE A 117 9.70 26.15 -10.50
C PHE A 117 9.12 27.52 -10.83
N GLU A 118 7.90 27.80 -10.36
CA GLU A 118 7.22 29.08 -10.56
C GLU A 118 7.81 30.19 -9.68
N THR A 119 8.08 29.90 -8.40
CA THR A 119 8.46 30.92 -7.41
C THR A 119 9.96 30.95 -7.10
N LYS A 120 10.68 29.87 -7.41
CA LYS A 120 12.07 29.61 -6.98
C LYS A 120 12.27 29.62 -5.46
N ASP A 121 11.18 29.50 -4.70
CA ASP A 121 11.20 29.47 -3.25
C ASP A 121 11.69 28.09 -2.73
N PRO A 122 12.85 28.03 -2.05
CA PRO A 122 13.44 26.79 -1.58
C PRO A 122 12.54 26.02 -0.60
N ASP A 123 11.62 26.68 0.11
CA ASP A 123 10.69 26.02 1.03
C ASP A 123 9.75 25.07 0.26
N ASN A 124 9.35 25.44 -0.96
CA ASN A 124 8.55 24.56 -1.81
C ASN A 124 9.34 23.32 -2.26
N LEU A 125 10.66 23.43 -2.48
CA LEU A 125 11.49 22.27 -2.79
C LEU A 125 11.64 21.34 -1.56
N ILE A 126 11.84 21.92 -0.38
CA ILE A 126 11.90 21.18 0.88
C ILE A 126 10.58 20.44 1.12
N ASP A 127 9.44 21.12 0.99
CA ASP A 127 8.11 20.52 1.14
C ASP A 127 7.87 19.39 0.14
N ALA A 128 8.35 19.55 -1.10
CA ALA A 128 8.28 18.50 -2.11
C ALA A 128 9.06 17.25 -1.69
N ILE A 129 10.27 17.42 -1.16
CA ILE A 129 11.13 16.33 -0.67
C ILE A 129 10.50 15.65 0.55
N VAL A 130 9.97 16.41 1.51
CA VAL A 130 9.32 15.88 2.72
C VAL A 130 8.07 15.07 2.36
N SER A 131 7.25 15.59 1.46
CA SER A 131 6.05 14.89 0.99
C SER A 131 6.39 13.61 0.23
N PHE A 132 7.41 13.65 -0.65
CA PHE A 132 7.91 12.47 -1.33
C PHE A 132 8.41 11.42 -0.33
N SER A 133 9.25 11.82 0.63
CA SER A 133 9.84 10.92 1.62
C SER A 133 8.76 10.21 2.45
N SER A 134 7.73 10.96 2.86
CA SER A 134 6.57 10.41 3.59
C SER A 134 5.81 9.37 2.76
N GLY A 135 5.59 9.65 1.48
CA GLY A 135 4.97 8.70 0.55
C GLY A 135 5.82 7.45 0.32
N TYR A 136 7.13 7.63 0.12
CA TYR A 136 8.09 6.55 -0.14
C TYR A 136 8.23 5.60 1.05
N ASP A 137 8.33 6.14 2.27
CA ASP A 137 8.37 5.34 3.49
C ASP A 137 7.08 4.55 3.70
N SER A 138 5.94 5.17 3.41
CA SER A 138 4.63 4.51 3.48
C SER A 138 4.49 3.41 2.43
N SER A 139 4.97 3.64 1.21
CA SER A 139 5.05 2.65 0.13
C SER A 139 5.91 1.44 0.52
N ASN A 140 7.09 1.70 1.12
CA ASN A 140 7.96 0.65 1.63
C ASN A 140 7.30 -0.20 2.72
N LYS A 141 6.60 0.44 3.67
CA LYS A 141 5.85 -0.28 4.72
C LYS A 141 4.73 -1.13 4.12
N LEU A 142 3.98 -0.59 3.15
CA LEU A 142 2.93 -1.35 2.46
C LEU A 142 3.50 -2.60 1.75
N ARG A 143 4.65 -2.47 1.08
CA ARG A 143 5.38 -3.60 0.48
C ARG A 143 5.81 -4.63 1.51
N GLN A 144 6.29 -4.21 2.67
CA GLN A 144 6.68 -5.13 3.75
C GLN A 144 5.49 -5.88 4.32
N ILE A 145 4.35 -5.21 4.52
CA ILE A 145 3.12 -5.85 5.01
C ILE A 145 2.63 -6.89 4.00
N ILE A 146 2.56 -6.51 2.71
CA ILE A 146 2.06 -7.40 1.66
C ILE A 146 3.04 -8.54 1.34
N GLY A 147 4.35 -8.27 1.32
CA GLY A 147 5.38 -9.27 1.05
C GLY A 147 5.73 -10.14 2.27
N GLY A 148 5.49 -9.64 3.49
CA GLY A 148 5.69 -10.34 4.75
C GLY A 148 4.51 -11.22 5.16
N ALA A 149 3.29 -10.88 4.74
CA ALA A 149 2.09 -11.71 4.96
C ALA A 149 2.11 -13.07 4.22
N GLY A 150 3.14 -13.32 3.40
CA GLY A 150 3.36 -14.58 2.67
C GLY A 150 4.46 -15.48 3.24
N LYS A 151 5.01 -15.20 4.43
CA LYS A 151 5.98 -16.05 5.13
C LYS A 151 5.40 -16.66 6.39
#